data_AF-A0A3D2W265-F1
#
_entry.id   AF-A0A3D2W265-F1
#
_cell.length_a   1.000
_cell.length_b   1.000
_cell.length_c   1.000
_cell.angle_alpha   90.00
_cell.angle_beta   90.00
_cell.angle_gamma   90.00
#
_symmetry.space_group_name_H-M   'P 1'
#
loop_
_entity.id
_entity.type
_entity.pdbx_description
1 polymer ?
#
loop_
_entity_poly.entity_id
_entity_poly.type
_entity_poly.pdbx_seq_one_letter_code
_entity_poly.pdbx_strand_id
1 'polypeptide(L)' 'QLKDNGDKISAGDKQAIEAAIAALRGALGGDSTADIAAKTQALVQASMKIGEALYGAGAQPGGGDSGG' A
#
# COMPACT_ATOMS: atom_id res chain seq x y z
N GLN A 1 1.69 -11.15 -4.03
CA GLN A 1 0.76 -10.03 -3.73
C GLN A 1 1.25 -8.69 -4.27
N LEU A 2 2.37 -8.08 -3.81
CA LEU A 2 2.89 -6.85 -4.46
C LEU A 2 3.57 -7.11 -5.83
N LYS A 3 4.17 -8.30 -6.00
CA LYS A 3 4.82 -8.72 -7.25
C LYS A 3 3.83 -8.96 -8.40
N ASP A 4 2.67 -9.56 -8.12
CA ASP A 4 1.71 -10.00 -9.15
C ASP A 4 0.80 -8.87 -9.65
N ASN A 5 0.51 -7.88 -8.79
CA ASN A 5 -0.21 -6.65 -9.15
C ASN A 5 0.73 -5.49 -9.50
N GLY A 6 2.04 -5.76 -9.47
CA GLY A 6 3.05 -4.72 -9.62
C GLY A 6 2.98 -4.03 -10.99
N ASP A 7 2.64 -4.74 -12.06
CA ASP A 7 2.62 -4.12 -13.39
C ASP A 7 1.48 -3.11 -13.58
N LYS A 8 0.47 -3.13 -12.69
CA LYS A 8 -0.66 -2.19 -12.69
C LYS A 8 -0.46 -0.98 -11.77
N ILE A 9 0.65 -0.94 -11.03
CA ILE A 9 0.97 0.13 -10.08
C ILE A 9 2.18 0.89 -10.61
N SER A 10 2.12 2.23 -10.59
CA SER A 10 3.25 3.04 -11.04
C SER A 10 4.51 2.75 -10.21
N ALA A 11 5.69 2.87 -10.82
CA ALA A 11 6.95 2.69 -10.12
C ALA A 11 7.09 3.65 -8.92
N GLY A 12 6.58 4.86 -9.05
CA GLY A 12 6.56 5.85 -7.97
C GLY A 12 5.70 5.41 -6.78
N ASP A 13 4.51 4.86 -7.04
CA ASP A 13 3.62 4.38 -5.97
C ASP A 13 4.17 3.12 -5.29
N LYS A 14 4.82 2.22 -6.06
CA LYS A 14 5.57 1.09 -5.49
C LYS A 14 6.69 1.54 -4.56
N GLN A 15 7.51 2.50 -4.99
CA GLN A 15 8.58 3.01 -4.14
C GLN A 15 8.03 3.70 -2.88
N ALA A 16 6.90 4.41 -3.01
CA ALA A 16 6.26 5.06 -1.86
C ALA A 16 5.76 4.05 -0.81
N ILE A 17 5.13 2.94 -1.22
CA ILE A 17 4.67 1.91 -0.29
C ILE A 17 5.83 1.15 0.35
N GLU A 18 6.87 0.82 -0.43
CA GLU A 18 8.06 0.15 0.10
C GLU A 18 8.79 1.03 1.14
N ALA A 19 8.92 2.33 0.85
CA ALA A 19 9.49 3.29 1.79
C ALA A 19 8.64 3.43 3.06
N ALA A 20 7.31 3.48 2.94
CA ALA A 20 6.40 3.56 4.09
C ALA A 20 6.49 2.30 4.97
N ILE A 21 6.59 1.11 4.37
CA ILE A 21 6.79 -0.16 5.08
C ILE A 21 8.14 -0.15 5.81
N ALA A 22 9.22 0.27 5.14
CA ALA A 22 10.55 0.34 5.74
C ALA A 22 10.58 1.32 6.92
N ALA A 23 9.96 2.49 6.77
CA ALA A 23 9.87 3.49 7.83
C ALA A 23 9.07 3.00 9.04
N LEU A 24 7.93 2.34 8.82
CA LEU A 24 7.15 1.74 9.91
C LEU A 24 7.95 0.64 10.62
N ARG A 25 8.62 -0.24 9.88
CA ARG A 25 9.49 -1.28 10.46
C ARG A 25 10.61 -0.68 11.31
N GLY A 26 11.21 0.43 10.87
CA GLY A 26 12.19 1.17 11.66
C GLY A 26 11.60 1.72 12.95
N ALA A 27 10.41 2.33 12.89
CA ALA A 27 9.72 2.88 14.05
C ALA A 27 9.32 1.80 15.08
N LEU A 28 8.95 0.60 14.61
CA LEU A 28 8.65 -0.55 15.48
C LEU A 28 9.87 -1.06 16.28
N GLY A 29 11.08 -0.67 15.90
CA GLY A 29 12.30 -0.95 16.66
C GLY A 29 12.57 0.03 17.80
N GLY A 30 11.72 1.06 17.98
CA GLY A 30 11.81 2.02 19.06
C GLY A 30 10.51 2.13 19.86
N ASP A 31 10.47 3.08 20.80
CA ASP A 31 9.39 3.17 21.80
C ASP A 31 8.40 4.32 21.56
N SER A 32 8.55 5.05 20.45
CA SER A 32 7.70 6.20 20.14
C SER A 32 6.38 5.75 19.51
N THR A 33 5.35 5.57 20.35
CA THR A 33 3.99 5.25 19.91
C THR A 33 3.42 6.29 18.95
N ALA A 34 3.79 7.56 19.12
CA ALA A 34 3.42 8.64 18.22
C ALA A 34 4.03 8.48 16.82
N ASP A 35 5.31 8.08 16.75
CA ASP A 35 5.97 7.84 15.46
C ASP A 35 5.39 6.60 14.77
N ILE A 36 5.18 5.51 15.51
CA ILE A 36 4.52 4.30 14.99
C ILE A 36 3.13 4.64 14.43
N ALA A 37 2.34 5.44 15.15
CA ALA A 37 1.02 5.87 14.69
C ALA A 37 1.11 6.70 13.41
N ALA A 38 2.03 7.67 13.34
CA ALA A 38 2.25 8.49 12.16
C ALA A 38 2.69 7.67 10.94
N LYS A 39 3.64 6.73 11.11
CA LYS A 39 4.09 5.83 10.03
C LYS A 39 3.00 4.84 9.61
N THR A 40 2.18 4.38 10.54
CA THR A 40 1.02 3.54 10.24
C THR A 40 0.01 4.29 9.37
N GLN A 41 -0.32 5.55 9.71
CA GLN A 41 -1.19 6.37 8.86
C GLN A 41 -0.60 6.60 7.48
N ALA A 42 0.71 6.88 7.38
CA ALA A 42 1.39 7.03 6.10
C ALA A 42 1.30 5.75 5.25
N LEU A 43 1.46 4.57 5.86
CA LEU A 43 1.32 3.28 5.19
C LEU A 43 -0.11 3.04 4.69
N VAL A 44 -1.12 3.39 5.50
CA VAL A 44 -2.54 3.29 5.11
C VAL A 44 -2.84 4.18 3.91
N GLN A 45 -2.38 5.43 3.93
CA GLN A 45 -2.58 6.37 2.81
C GLN A 45 -1.93 5.86 1.51
N ALA A 46 -0.70 5.34 1.59
CA ALA A 46 -0.04 4.73 0.44
C ALA A 46 -0.80 3.48 -0.08
N SER A 47 -1.35 2.68 0.84
CA SER A 47 -2.14 1.49 0.49
C SER A 47 -3.46 1.86 -0.19
N MET A 48 -4.14 2.91 0.26
CA MET A 48 -5.37 3.41 -0.36
C MET A 48 -5.12 3.89 -1.79
N LYS A 49 -4.05 4.66 -2.00
CA LYS A 49 -3.68 5.15 -3.35
C LYS A 49 -3.42 4.00 -4.32
N ILE A 50 -2.76 2.94 -3.85
CA ILE A 50 -2.56 1.72 -4.65
C ILE A 50 -3.89 1.01 -4.91
N GLY A 51 -4.76 0.91 -3.92
CA GLY A 51 -6.11 0.34 -4.07
C GLY A 51 -6.93 1.06 -5.14
N GLU A 52 -6.91 2.39 -5.14
CA GLU A 52 -7.55 3.23 -6.17
C GLU A 52 -6.93 3.02 -7.55
N ALA A 53 -5.60 2.99 -7.65
CA ALA A 53 -4.90 2.73 -8.91
C ALA A 53 -5.21 1.34 -9.47
N LEU A 54 -5.27 0.32 -8.62
CA LEU A 54 -5.63 -1.05 -8.99
C LEU A 54 -7.11 -1.19 -9.35
N TYR A 55 -8.01 -0.49 -8.67
CA TYR A 55 -9.43 -0.47 -9.00
C TYR A 55 -9.66 0.27 -10.33
N GLY A 56 -8.97 1.39 -10.57
CA GLY A 56 -9.01 2.11 -11.84
C GLY A 56 -8.39 1.32 -13.02
N ALA A 57 -7.29 0.60 -12.78
CA ALA A 57 -6.66 -0.29 -13.76
C ALA A 57 -7.35 -1.66 -13.89
N GLY A 58 -8.22 -2.00 -12.94
CA GLY A 58 -8.93 -3.26 -12.81
C GLY A 58 -10.42 -3.17 -13.14
N ALA A 59 -10.96 -1.97 -13.37
CA ALA A 59 -12.28 -1.74 -13.95
C ALA A 59 -12.31 -2.10 -15.45
N GLN A 60 -11.74 -3.24 -15.79
CA GLN A 60 -12.17 -4.02 -16.94
C GLN A 60 -13.34 -4.88 -16.43
N PRO A 61 -14.51 -4.88 -17.09
CA PRO A 61 -15.66 -5.67 -16.64
C PRO A 61 -15.32 -7.16 -16.79
N GLY A 62 -14.84 -7.80 -15.74
CA GLY A 62 -14.46 -9.21 -15.77
C GLY A 62 -13.52 -9.58 -14.65
N GLY A 63 -14.08 -9.81 -13.46
CA GLY A 63 -13.32 -10.25 -12.30
C GLY A 63 -14.15 -10.21 -11.03
N GLY A 64 -15.36 -10.77 -11.09
CA GLY A 64 -16.09 -11.11 -9.89
C GLY A 64 -15.35 -12.20 -9.14
N ASP A 65 -14.81 -11.86 -7.99
CA ASP A 65 -14.72 -12.77 -6.85
C ASP A 65 -15.11 -11.95 -5.61
N SER A 66 -16.41 -11.70 -5.51
CA SER A 66 -17.05 -11.41 -4.24
C SER A 66 -17.15 -12.75 -3.52
N GLY A 67 -16.17 -13.06 -2.67
CA GLY A 67 -16.27 -14.15 -1.72
C GLY A 67 -17.35 -13.85 -0.69
N GLY A 68 -18.51 -14.50 -0.86
CA GLY A 68 -19.65 -14.58 0.06
C GLY A 68 -20.50 -15.79 -0.30
#